data_AF-A0A4Q3L7I5-F1
#
_entry.id   AF-A0A4Q3L7I5-F1
#
_cell.length_a   1.000
_cell.length_b   1.000
_cell.length_c   1.000
_cell.angle_alpha   90.00
_cell.angle_beta   90.00
_cell.angle_gamma   90.00
#
_symmetry.space_group_name_H-M   'P 1'
#
loop_
_entity.id
_entity.type
_entity.pdbx_description
1 polymer ?
#
loop_
_entity_poly.entity_id
_entity_poly.type
_entity_poly.pdbx_seq_one_letter_code
_entity_poly.pdbx_strand_id
1 'polypeptide(L)'
;MAEEQTIVVKLANLPDLDSITSPEAINAVLDTVAQGAYAHWVSLVQRKLTGADRQAYREALTMYAPVGGAQTFQRVIAVTGERANSIEAGQPAYDMHDTLLGPQIPVVPKGSGKKGKHKNKQGGFYRSIPFRHQTPTSNGLHGAPMGSPYAGSLGAEAALELGRAVYKAAKKLSPSTGGPGQKIKYGSRLPAGLAPKLSPKHTTDIYASMYKQSKVYEKATGSQYVTFRTISTTRGLDKWQRKATAGVDFAGDTRTFTERYLIGPAFKKYLRGAFGQ
;
A
#
# COMPACT_ATOMS: atom_id res chain seq x y z
N MET A 1 -5.10 7.41 16.73
CA MET A 1 -5.67 6.20 16.12
C MET A 1 -6.47 6.67 14.91
N ALA A 2 -6.26 6.09 13.73
CA ALA A 2 -7.04 6.48 12.56
C ALA A 2 -8.49 6.02 12.76
N GLU A 3 -9.44 6.92 12.52
CA GLU A 3 -10.87 6.63 12.63
C GLU A 3 -11.27 5.61 11.55
N GLU A 4 -11.92 4.52 11.97
CA GLU A 4 -12.34 3.46 11.06
C GLU A 4 -13.39 3.98 10.07
N GLN A 5 -13.08 3.92 8.79
CA GLN A 5 -14.00 4.35 7.75
C GLN A 5 -15.11 3.32 7.56
N THR A 6 -16.33 3.71 7.90
CA THR A 6 -17.49 2.82 7.97
C THR A 6 -18.67 3.37 7.18
N ILE A 7 -19.33 2.49 6.43
CA ILE A 7 -20.66 2.72 5.84
C ILE A 7 -21.65 1.84 6.59
N VAL A 8 -22.70 2.48 7.10
CA VAL A 8 -23.78 1.81 7.80
C VAL A 8 -25.07 1.98 7.01
N VAL A 9 -25.60 0.88 6.48
CA VAL A 9 -26.92 0.84 5.84
C VAL A 9 -27.92 0.46 6.91
N LYS A 10 -28.87 1.35 7.23
CA LYS A 10 -29.90 1.15 8.27
C LYS A 10 -31.32 1.24 7.70
N LEU A 11 -32.26 0.62 8.39
CA LEU A 11 -33.70 0.69 8.10
C LEU A 11 -34.23 2.12 7.96
N ALA A 12 -33.83 3.00 8.88
CA ALA A 12 -34.30 4.40 8.92
C ALA A 12 -33.94 5.22 7.67
N ASN A 13 -33.04 4.70 6.82
CA ASN A 13 -32.65 5.35 5.57
C ASN A 13 -33.49 4.89 4.37
N LEU A 14 -34.44 3.96 4.55
CA LEU A 14 -35.33 3.49 3.47
C LEU A 14 -36.62 4.32 3.45
N PRO A 15 -37.05 4.86 2.29
CA PRO A 15 -38.36 5.51 2.16
C PRO A 15 -39.50 4.49 2.28
N ASP A 16 -40.68 4.89 2.75
CA ASP A 16 -41.95 4.12 2.74
C ASP A 16 -41.99 2.79 3.52
N LEU A 17 -41.36 2.76 4.70
CA LEU A 17 -41.30 1.58 5.59
C LEU A 17 -42.66 0.97 5.96
N ASP A 18 -43.74 1.76 5.96
CA ASP A 18 -45.08 1.32 6.36
C ASP A 18 -45.67 0.23 5.44
N SER A 19 -45.09 0.02 4.26
CA SER A 19 -45.51 -0.98 3.27
C SER A 19 -44.79 -2.34 3.39
N ILE A 20 -43.71 -2.44 4.18
CA ILE A 20 -42.91 -3.68 4.33
C ILE A 20 -43.05 -4.21 5.76
N THR A 21 -43.91 -5.21 5.95
CA THR A 21 -44.22 -5.76 7.28
C THR A 21 -43.39 -7.00 7.65
N SER A 22 -42.66 -7.61 6.72
CA SER A 22 -41.84 -8.81 6.99
C SER A 22 -40.37 -8.44 7.32
N PRO A 23 -39.83 -8.86 8.47
CA PRO A 23 -38.41 -8.73 8.80
C PRO A 23 -37.48 -9.38 7.76
N GLU A 24 -37.90 -10.49 7.14
CA GLU A 24 -37.14 -11.19 6.10
C GLU A 24 -37.00 -10.32 4.85
N ALA A 25 -38.08 -9.66 4.44
CA ALA A 25 -38.10 -8.75 3.31
C ALA A 25 -37.18 -7.54 3.51
N ILE A 26 -37.25 -6.92 4.69
CA ILE A 26 -36.38 -5.81 5.07
C ILE A 26 -34.92 -6.24 5.00
N ASN A 27 -34.59 -7.41 5.55
CA ASN A 27 -33.23 -7.95 5.49
C ASN A 27 -32.77 -8.21 4.05
N ALA A 28 -33.63 -8.74 3.18
CA ALA A 28 -33.28 -8.97 1.78
C ALA A 28 -32.97 -7.66 1.01
N VAL A 29 -33.73 -6.60 1.28
CA VAL A 29 -33.46 -5.26 0.72
C VAL A 29 -32.13 -4.73 1.24
N LEU A 30 -31.89 -4.80 2.56
CA LEU A 30 -30.64 -4.34 3.17
C LEU A 30 -29.43 -5.11 2.65
N ASP A 31 -29.56 -6.43 2.46
CA ASP A 31 -28.52 -7.28 1.87
C ASP A 31 -28.23 -6.87 0.42
N THR A 32 -29.26 -6.62 -0.38
CA THR A 32 -29.11 -6.16 -1.77
C THR A 32 -28.41 -4.82 -1.85
N VAL A 33 -28.82 -3.85 -1.01
CA VAL A 33 -28.22 -2.52 -0.96
C VAL A 33 -26.77 -2.61 -0.48
N ALA A 34 -26.50 -3.38 0.58
CA ALA A 34 -25.14 -3.56 1.10
C ALA A 34 -24.21 -4.25 0.09
N GLN A 35 -24.67 -5.29 -0.60
CA GLN A 35 -23.90 -5.94 -1.67
C GLN A 35 -23.60 -4.98 -2.82
N GLY A 36 -24.58 -4.16 -3.23
CA GLY A 36 -24.38 -3.13 -4.25
C GLY A 36 -23.37 -2.06 -3.82
N ALA A 37 -23.46 -1.59 -2.58
CA ALA A 37 -22.52 -0.62 -2.00
C ALA A 37 -21.10 -1.20 -1.93
N TYR A 38 -20.97 -2.44 -1.45
CA TYR A 38 -19.69 -3.15 -1.38
C TYR A 38 -19.06 -3.33 -2.78
N ALA A 39 -19.85 -3.78 -3.77
CA ALA A 39 -19.39 -3.93 -5.14
C ALA A 39 -18.94 -2.59 -5.75
N HIS A 40 -19.67 -1.51 -5.48
CA HIS A 40 -19.29 -0.16 -5.92
C HIS A 40 -17.96 0.28 -5.30
N TRP A 41 -17.78 0.10 -3.98
CA TRP A 41 -16.53 0.43 -3.29
C TRP A 41 -15.36 -0.35 -3.87
N VAL A 42 -15.52 -1.66 -4.07
CA VAL A 42 -14.50 -2.50 -4.72
C VAL A 42 -14.16 -1.97 -6.12
N SER A 43 -15.16 -1.53 -6.89
CA SER A 43 -14.94 -0.96 -8.23
C SER A 43 -14.15 0.36 -8.21
N LEU A 44 -14.37 1.22 -7.21
CA LEU A 44 -13.62 2.47 -7.04
C LEU A 44 -12.15 2.17 -6.73
N VAL A 45 -11.93 1.24 -5.79
CA VAL A 45 -10.59 0.77 -5.41
C VAL A 45 -9.86 0.16 -6.61
N GLN A 46 -10.53 -0.66 -7.41
CA GLN A 46 -9.92 -1.29 -8.58
C GLN A 46 -9.52 -0.31 -9.68
N ARG A 47 -10.29 0.78 -9.84
CA ARG A 47 -10.04 1.81 -10.87
C ARG A 47 -9.00 2.84 -10.43
N LYS A 48 -9.05 3.29 -9.17
CA LYS A 48 -8.19 4.39 -8.69
C LYS A 48 -6.86 3.92 -8.07
N LEU A 49 -6.81 2.72 -7.48
CA LEU A 49 -5.58 2.19 -6.87
C LEU A 49 -4.87 1.18 -7.79
N THR A 50 -3.54 1.08 -7.62
CA THR A 50 -2.71 0.12 -8.36
C THR A 50 -1.80 -0.69 -7.43
N GLY A 51 -1.29 -1.81 -7.94
CA GLY A 51 -0.27 -2.61 -7.25
C GLY A 51 -0.65 -3.04 -5.82
N ALA A 52 0.30 -2.88 -4.91
CA ALA A 52 0.19 -3.29 -3.51
C ALA A 52 -0.89 -2.52 -2.74
N ASP A 53 -1.13 -1.24 -3.05
CA ASP A 53 -2.14 -0.44 -2.36
C ASP A 53 -3.54 -0.94 -2.67
N ARG A 54 -3.81 -1.29 -3.94
CA ARG A 54 -5.09 -1.92 -4.31
C ARG A 54 -5.30 -3.25 -3.59
N GLN A 55 -4.26 -4.08 -3.50
CA GLN A 55 -4.37 -5.38 -2.84
C GLN A 55 -4.60 -5.23 -1.34
N ALA A 56 -3.76 -4.44 -0.65
CA ALA A 56 -3.88 -4.21 0.78
C ALA A 56 -5.24 -3.59 1.15
N TYR A 57 -5.76 -2.68 0.31
CA TYR A 57 -7.07 -2.09 0.50
C TYR A 57 -8.19 -3.12 0.36
N ARG A 58 -8.13 -3.98 -0.67
CA ARG A 58 -9.16 -5.01 -0.88
C ARG A 58 -9.18 -6.06 0.24
N GLU A 59 -8.02 -6.39 0.79
CA GLU A 59 -7.91 -7.31 1.93
C GLU A 59 -8.45 -6.69 3.22
N ALA A 60 -8.39 -5.36 3.34
CA ALA A 60 -8.89 -4.57 4.46
C ALA A 60 -10.40 -4.27 4.43
N LEU A 61 -11.00 -4.25 3.24
CA LEU A 61 -12.42 -3.95 3.04
C LEU A 61 -13.26 -5.17 3.38
N THR A 62 -14.10 -5.06 4.40
CA THR A 62 -14.94 -6.16 4.89
C THR A 62 -16.40 -5.72 4.98
N MET A 63 -17.30 -6.60 4.53
CA MET A 63 -18.72 -6.52 4.86
C MET A 63 -18.97 -7.43 6.07
N TYR A 64 -19.41 -6.83 7.18
CA TYR A 64 -19.64 -7.56 8.42
C TYR A 64 -20.98 -8.26 8.40
N ALA A 65 -21.03 -9.43 9.03
CA ALA A 65 -22.29 -10.09 9.34
C ALA A 65 -23.16 -9.19 10.22
N PRO A 66 -24.49 -9.30 10.14
CA PRO A 66 -25.40 -8.53 11.00
C PRO A 66 -25.09 -8.81 12.48
N VAL A 67 -24.87 -7.76 13.26
CA VAL A 67 -24.54 -7.88 14.68
C VAL A 67 -25.84 -7.87 15.49
N GLY A 68 -26.25 -9.03 16.03
CA GLY A 68 -27.40 -9.16 16.94
C GLY A 68 -28.58 -10.01 16.43
N GLY A 69 -28.37 -10.88 15.44
CA GLY A 69 -29.37 -11.87 14.99
C GLY A 69 -30.38 -11.33 13.96
N ALA A 70 -31.39 -12.14 13.61
CA ALA A 70 -32.30 -11.90 12.49
C ALA A 70 -33.11 -10.58 12.54
N GLN A 71 -33.18 -9.92 13.70
CA GLN A 71 -33.86 -8.63 13.88
C GLN A 71 -32.93 -7.41 13.76
N THR A 72 -31.71 -7.59 13.27
CA THR A 72 -30.79 -6.46 13.05
C THR A 72 -30.89 -5.93 11.63
N PHE A 73 -31.59 -4.80 11.51
CA PHE A 73 -31.80 -4.08 10.25
C PHE A 73 -30.65 -3.14 9.93
N GLN A 74 -29.43 -3.66 10.06
CA GLN A 74 -28.20 -2.95 9.79
C GLN A 74 -27.21 -3.83 9.02
N ARG A 75 -26.55 -3.24 8.04
CA ARG A 75 -25.36 -3.81 7.38
C ARG A 75 -24.20 -2.83 7.51
N VAL A 76 -23.04 -3.35 7.86
CA VAL A 76 -21.83 -2.56 8.07
C VAL A 76 -20.79 -3.00 7.05
N ILE A 77 -20.29 -2.03 6.29
CA ILE A 77 -19.13 -2.20 5.42
C ILE A 77 -18.06 -1.28 5.97
N ALA A 78 -16.90 -1.83 6.34
CA ALA A 78 -15.82 -1.02 6.87
C ALA A 78 -14.49 -1.41 6.26
N VAL A 79 -13.59 -0.44 6.28
CA VAL A 79 -12.18 -0.64 5.94
C VAL A 79 -11.40 -0.67 7.23
N THR A 80 -10.66 -1.76 7.43
CA THR A 80 -9.85 -1.96 8.64
C THR A 80 -8.36 -1.93 8.32
N GLY A 81 -7.54 -1.67 9.33
CA GLY A 81 -6.10 -1.68 9.20
C GLY A 81 -5.50 -0.34 8.77
N GLU A 82 -4.28 -0.12 9.25
CA GLU A 82 -3.59 1.17 9.18
C GLU A 82 -3.37 1.64 7.73
N ARG A 83 -3.00 0.72 6.83
CA ARG A 83 -2.68 1.08 5.44
C ARG A 83 -3.91 1.61 4.71
N ALA A 84 -5.03 0.91 4.77
CA ALA A 84 -6.23 1.28 4.04
C ALA A 84 -6.87 2.56 4.60
N ASN A 85 -6.91 2.71 5.93
CA ASN A 85 -7.32 3.97 6.58
C ASN A 85 -6.43 5.15 6.18
N SER A 86 -5.12 4.92 6.02
CA SER A 86 -4.21 5.97 5.59
C SER A 86 -4.31 6.31 4.10
N ILE A 87 -4.89 5.43 3.29
CA ILE A 87 -5.24 5.72 1.89
C ILE A 87 -6.48 6.61 1.88
N GLU A 88 -7.48 6.31 2.72
CA GLU A 88 -8.71 7.11 2.82
C GLU A 88 -8.45 8.52 3.34
N ALA A 89 -7.81 8.64 4.50
CA ALA A 89 -7.56 9.92 5.15
C ALA A 89 -6.38 10.71 4.54
N GLY A 90 -5.55 10.04 3.74
CA GLY A 90 -4.25 10.55 3.37
C GLY A 90 -3.27 10.54 4.55
N GLN A 91 -2.11 11.14 4.34
CA GLN A 91 -1.08 11.23 5.37
C GLN A 91 -0.40 12.60 5.33
N PRO A 92 -0.18 13.27 6.46
CA PRO A 92 0.53 14.54 6.50
C PRO A 92 1.99 14.37 6.09
N ALA A 93 2.63 15.50 5.73
CA ALA A 93 4.07 15.53 5.60
C ALA A 93 4.70 15.26 6.97
N TYR A 94 5.79 14.50 7.01
CA TYR A 94 6.54 14.29 8.25
C TYR A 94 8.01 14.01 7.96
N ASP A 95 8.84 14.19 9.00
CA ASP A 95 10.25 13.86 8.96
C ASP A 95 10.47 12.37 9.26
N MET A 96 11.07 11.64 8.32
CA MET A 96 11.37 10.23 8.53
C MET A 96 12.46 9.99 9.58
N HIS A 97 13.20 11.01 10.04
CA HIS A 97 14.12 10.86 11.17
C HIS A 97 13.38 10.39 12.44
N ASP A 98 12.17 10.89 12.69
CA ASP A 98 11.38 10.55 13.87
C ASP A 98 10.97 9.07 13.88
N THR A 99 10.72 8.51 12.70
CA THR A 99 10.26 7.12 12.55
C THR A 99 11.42 6.13 12.38
N LEU A 100 12.50 6.53 11.71
CA LEU A 100 13.60 5.64 11.35
C LEU A 100 14.80 5.72 12.31
N LEU A 101 14.93 6.83 13.04
CA LEU A 101 16.01 7.11 14.01
C LEU A 101 15.50 7.59 15.39
N GLY A 102 14.18 7.70 15.58
CA GLY A 102 13.56 8.15 16.82
C GLY A 102 13.88 7.31 18.07
N PRO A 103 13.44 7.76 19.25
CA PRO A 103 13.77 7.13 20.54
C PRO A 103 13.36 5.65 20.62
N GLN A 104 12.27 5.26 19.95
CA GLN A 104 11.76 3.89 19.87
C GLN A 104 12.67 2.93 19.09
N ILE A 105 13.62 3.44 18.30
CA ILE A 105 14.54 2.61 17.51
C ILE A 105 15.77 2.28 18.37
N PRO A 106 16.04 0.98 18.67
CA PRO A 106 17.12 0.60 19.56
C PRO A 106 18.50 0.92 18.95
N VAL A 107 19.44 1.32 19.81
CA VAL A 107 20.83 1.51 19.43
C VAL A 107 21.54 0.16 19.45
N VAL A 108 22.15 -0.23 18.33
CA VAL A 108 22.81 -1.54 18.18
C VAL A 108 24.24 -1.39 17.64
N PRO A 109 25.19 -2.27 18.04
CA PRO A 109 26.54 -2.24 17.49
C PRO A 109 26.55 -2.45 15.98
N LYS A 110 27.42 -1.74 15.28
CA LYS A 110 27.61 -1.92 13.83
C LYS A 110 28.11 -3.34 13.57
N GLY A 111 27.52 -4.02 12.58
CA GLY A 111 27.91 -5.39 12.21
C GLY A 111 27.34 -6.49 13.11
N SER A 112 26.55 -6.14 14.14
CA SER A 112 25.90 -7.14 15.01
C SER A 112 24.79 -7.95 14.34
N GLY A 113 24.38 -7.60 13.12
CA GLY A 113 23.23 -8.20 12.43
C GLY A 113 21.87 -7.83 13.03
N LYS A 114 21.84 -7.15 14.19
CA LYS A 114 20.61 -6.69 14.84
C LYS A 114 20.02 -5.49 14.10
N LYS A 115 18.68 -5.42 14.07
CA LYS A 115 17.95 -4.28 13.52
C LYS A 115 17.96 -3.13 14.52
N GLY A 116 18.34 -1.93 14.08
CA GLY A 116 18.37 -0.74 14.93
C GLY A 116 19.08 0.43 14.28
N LYS A 117 19.35 1.46 15.07
CA LYS A 117 20.20 2.61 14.69
C LYS A 117 21.60 2.43 15.24
N HIS A 118 22.59 3.00 14.58
CA HIS A 118 24.00 2.91 14.95
C HIS A 118 24.53 4.27 15.36
N LYS A 119 25.40 4.30 16.38
CA LYS A 119 26.12 5.52 16.75
C LYS A 119 27.11 5.90 15.64
N ASN A 120 27.09 7.15 15.23
CA ASN A 120 28.09 7.70 14.33
C ASN A 120 29.37 8.06 15.11
N LYS A 121 30.54 8.02 14.47
CA LYS A 121 31.82 8.38 15.08
C LYS A 121 31.87 9.85 15.50
N GLN A 122 31.20 10.73 14.75
CA GLN A 122 31.12 12.17 15.02
C GLN A 122 29.96 12.55 15.96
N GLY A 123 29.36 11.59 16.66
CA GLY A 123 28.12 11.79 17.42
C GLY A 123 26.87 11.68 16.56
N GLY A 124 25.72 11.47 17.20
CA GLY A 124 24.44 11.20 16.54
C GLY A 124 24.24 9.76 16.09
N PHE A 125 23.19 9.53 15.30
CA PHE A 125 22.78 8.20 14.85
C PHE A 125 22.63 8.12 13.33
N TYR A 126 22.81 6.91 12.80
CA TYR A 126 22.53 6.60 11.41
C TYR A 126 21.92 5.21 11.25
N ARG A 127 21.25 4.98 10.11
CA ARG A 127 20.68 3.69 9.75
C ARG A 127 20.72 3.49 8.24
N SER A 128 21.10 2.28 7.82
CA SER A 128 21.03 1.87 6.41
C SER A 128 19.65 1.29 6.11
N ILE A 129 18.96 1.89 5.15
CA ILE A 129 17.61 1.50 4.72
C ILE A 129 17.72 0.74 3.39
N PRO A 130 17.34 -0.56 3.35
CA PRO A 130 17.32 -1.33 2.12
C PRO A 130 16.09 -0.97 1.27
N PHE A 131 16.32 -0.73 -0.01
CA PHE A 131 15.27 -0.61 -1.02
C PHE A 131 15.38 -1.79 -1.98
N ARG A 132 14.31 -2.57 -2.06
CA ARG A 132 14.20 -3.75 -2.92
C ARG A 132 13.70 -3.31 -4.28
N HIS A 133 14.35 -3.82 -5.32
CA HIS A 133 13.96 -3.58 -6.71
C HIS A 133 13.52 -4.90 -7.32
N GLN A 134 12.31 -4.92 -7.86
CA GLN A 134 11.78 -6.08 -8.59
C GLN A 134 12.13 -5.97 -10.08
N THR A 135 11.98 -7.07 -10.83
CA THR A 135 12.21 -7.08 -12.27
C THR A 135 11.26 -6.10 -12.97
N PRO A 136 11.61 -5.60 -14.17
CA PRO A 136 10.65 -4.90 -15.01
C PRO A 136 9.39 -5.76 -15.16
N THR A 137 8.21 -5.13 -15.24
CA THR A 137 6.86 -5.74 -15.34
C THR A 137 6.33 -6.51 -14.12
N SER A 138 7.04 -6.53 -13.00
CA SER A 138 6.51 -7.11 -11.76
C SER A 138 5.39 -6.26 -11.15
N ASN A 139 4.59 -6.85 -10.26
CA ASN A 139 3.40 -6.22 -9.67
C ASN A 139 3.70 -5.21 -8.53
N GLY A 140 4.95 -5.09 -8.11
CA GLY A 140 5.39 -4.15 -7.08
C GLY A 140 5.19 -4.61 -5.63
N LEU A 141 4.72 -5.85 -5.39
CA LEU A 141 4.32 -6.29 -4.05
C LEU A 141 5.47 -6.27 -3.02
N HIS A 142 6.70 -6.57 -3.44
CA HIS A 142 7.86 -6.69 -2.54
C HIS A 142 8.96 -5.67 -2.81
N GLY A 143 8.66 -4.62 -3.58
CA GLY A 143 9.59 -3.57 -3.98
C GLY A 143 9.17 -2.96 -5.33
N ALA A 144 9.64 -1.75 -5.61
CA ALA A 144 9.31 -1.10 -6.88
C ALA A 144 9.90 -1.89 -8.06
N PRO A 145 9.12 -2.18 -9.12
CA PRO A 145 9.67 -2.68 -10.37
C PRO A 145 10.70 -1.68 -10.91
N MET A 146 11.86 -2.16 -11.37
CA MET A 146 12.84 -1.29 -12.01
C MET A 146 12.18 -0.52 -13.17
N GLY A 147 12.38 0.79 -13.17
CA GLY A 147 11.79 1.74 -14.12
C GLY A 147 10.56 2.45 -13.57
N SER A 148 9.68 1.74 -12.85
CA SER A 148 8.37 2.26 -12.43
C SER A 148 8.38 3.61 -11.68
N PRO A 149 9.37 3.96 -10.83
CA PRO A 149 9.35 5.26 -10.17
C PRO A 149 9.48 6.45 -11.14
N TYR A 150 10.00 6.22 -12.35
CA TYR A 150 10.17 7.26 -13.37
C TYR A 150 8.95 7.42 -14.29
N ALA A 151 7.89 6.61 -14.13
CA ALA A 151 6.73 6.64 -15.01
C ALA A 151 6.06 8.02 -15.05
N GLY A 152 6.01 8.74 -13.93
CA GLY A 152 5.44 10.09 -13.86
C GLY A 152 6.30 11.17 -14.55
N SER A 153 7.62 10.97 -14.65
CA SER A 153 8.53 11.97 -15.25
C SER A 153 8.91 11.66 -16.70
N LEU A 154 8.94 10.38 -17.09
CA LEU A 154 9.38 9.93 -18.41
C LEU A 154 8.23 9.37 -19.26
N GLY A 155 7.06 9.10 -18.66
CA GLY A 155 6.02 8.28 -19.28
C GLY A 155 6.23 6.78 -19.03
N ALA A 156 5.15 6.00 -19.12
CA ALA A 156 5.17 4.58 -18.75
C ALA A 156 6.11 3.73 -19.63
N GLU A 157 6.14 3.99 -20.94
CA GLU A 157 6.95 3.24 -21.90
C GLU A 157 8.45 3.49 -21.71
N ALA A 158 8.89 4.76 -21.75
CA ALA A 158 10.28 5.12 -21.52
C ALA A 158 10.78 4.70 -20.12
N ALA A 159 9.92 4.77 -19.10
CA ALA A 159 10.24 4.26 -17.77
C ALA A 159 10.45 2.73 -17.77
N LEU A 160 9.63 1.97 -18.51
CA LEU A 160 9.80 0.53 -18.67
C LEU A 160 11.11 0.19 -19.39
N GLU A 161 11.46 0.93 -20.45
CA GLU A 161 12.71 0.75 -21.18
C GLU A 161 13.93 1.02 -20.30
N LEU A 162 13.92 2.13 -19.54
CA LEU A 162 14.92 2.43 -18.52
C LEU A 162 15.04 1.27 -17.52
N GLY A 163 13.90 0.76 -17.05
CA GLY A 163 13.84 -0.39 -16.17
C GLY A 163 14.51 -1.64 -16.75
N ARG A 164 14.24 -1.95 -18.03
CA ARG A 164 14.86 -3.06 -18.75
C ARG A 164 16.37 -2.87 -18.90
N ALA A 165 16.84 -1.66 -19.20
CA ALA A 165 18.27 -1.34 -19.31
C ALA A 165 18.99 -1.52 -17.98
N VAL A 166 18.44 -0.97 -16.89
CA VAL A 166 18.98 -1.12 -15.53
C VAL A 166 18.99 -2.60 -15.13
N TYR A 167 17.92 -3.33 -15.40
CA TYR A 167 17.86 -4.77 -15.11
C TYR A 167 18.90 -5.57 -15.89
N LYS A 168 19.11 -5.26 -17.17
CA LYS A 168 20.15 -5.88 -18.00
C LYS A 168 21.55 -5.65 -17.43
N ALA A 169 21.83 -4.45 -16.92
CA ALA A 169 23.07 -4.16 -16.21
C ALA A 169 23.16 -4.92 -14.87
N ALA A 170 22.09 -4.91 -14.08
CA ALA A 170 22.03 -5.57 -12.78
C ALA A 170 22.21 -7.10 -12.86
N LYS A 171 21.69 -7.75 -13.92
CA LYS A 171 21.87 -9.19 -14.14
C LYS A 171 23.34 -9.61 -14.25
N LYS A 172 24.20 -8.72 -14.78
CA LYS A 172 25.64 -8.94 -14.98
C LYS A 172 26.46 -8.78 -13.70
N LEU A 173 25.86 -8.32 -12.60
CA LEU A 173 26.57 -8.20 -11.34
C LEU A 173 26.96 -9.57 -10.79
N SER A 174 28.19 -9.67 -10.28
CA SER A 174 28.57 -10.80 -9.46
C SER A 174 27.74 -10.76 -8.18
N PRO A 175 27.10 -11.87 -7.78
CA PRO A 175 26.21 -11.85 -6.64
C PRO A 175 26.99 -11.71 -5.33
N SER A 176 26.42 -10.97 -4.39
CA SER A 176 26.78 -11.08 -2.99
C SER A 176 26.17 -12.36 -2.44
N THR A 177 27.01 -13.22 -1.88
CA THR A 177 26.62 -14.54 -1.36
C THR A 177 26.93 -14.63 0.14
N GLY A 178 26.13 -15.42 0.85
CA GLY A 178 26.34 -15.71 2.27
C GLY A 178 25.36 -16.79 2.73
N GLY A 179 25.90 -17.85 3.33
CA GLY A 179 25.12 -18.92 3.97
C GLY A 179 25.05 -18.75 5.50
N PRO A 180 24.24 -19.56 6.20
CA PRO A 180 24.24 -19.61 7.66
C PRO A 180 25.67 -19.81 8.20
N GLY A 181 26.11 -18.94 9.10
CA GLY A 181 27.46 -19.00 9.71
C GLY A 181 28.62 -18.55 8.81
N GLN A 182 28.40 -18.21 7.54
CA GLN A 182 29.47 -17.78 6.63
C GLN A 182 29.60 -16.25 6.55
N LYS A 183 30.83 -15.78 6.37
CA LYS A 183 31.10 -14.37 6.06
C LYS A 183 30.46 -14.02 4.71
N ILE A 184 29.78 -12.89 4.65
CA ILE A 184 29.18 -12.39 3.40
C ILE A 184 30.31 -12.05 2.42
N LYS A 185 30.33 -12.70 1.26
CA LYS A 185 31.17 -12.30 0.13
C LYS A 185 30.41 -11.23 -0.65
N TYR A 186 30.94 -10.01 -0.65
CA TYR A 186 30.33 -8.91 -1.40
C TYR A 186 30.64 -9.06 -2.89
N GLY A 187 29.59 -8.99 -3.69
CA GLY A 187 29.67 -8.95 -5.14
C GLY A 187 29.84 -7.54 -5.69
N SER A 188 29.77 -7.41 -7.01
CA SER A 188 29.88 -6.11 -7.69
C SER A 188 28.64 -5.24 -7.49
N ARG A 189 28.81 -3.94 -7.73
CA ARG A 189 27.76 -2.92 -7.60
C ARG A 189 27.60 -2.14 -8.87
N LEU A 190 26.38 -1.68 -9.15
CA LEU A 190 26.16 -0.73 -10.23
C LEU A 190 26.80 0.63 -9.92
N PRO A 191 27.44 1.27 -10.91
CA PRO A 191 27.87 2.66 -10.81
C PRO A 191 26.65 3.58 -10.68
N ALA A 192 26.88 4.81 -10.22
CA ALA A 192 25.88 5.87 -10.32
C ALA A 192 25.75 6.35 -11.77
N GLY A 193 24.61 6.94 -12.12
CA GLY A 193 24.37 7.57 -13.42
C GLY A 193 23.71 6.67 -14.47
N LEU A 194 23.33 5.44 -14.13
CA LEU A 194 22.58 4.56 -15.04
C LEU A 194 21.11 4.98 -15.25
N ALA A 195 20.62 5.87 -14.40
CA ALA A 195 19.32 6.52 -14.52
C ALA A 195 19.47 7.99 -14.12
N PRO A 196 18.55 8.87 -14.56
CA PRO A 196 18.49 10.22 -14.03
C PRO A 196 18.17 10.20 -12.54
N LYS A 197 18.44 11.30 -11.82
CA LYS A 197 17.99 11.43 -10.44
C LYS A 197 16.47 11.55 -10.42
N LEU A 198 15.81 10.75 -9.57
CA LEU A 198 14.36 10.81 -9.40
C LEU A 198 13.87 12.17 -8.84
N SER A 199 14.72 12.89 -8.12
CA SER A 199 14.44 14.23 -7.64
C SER A 199 15.74 15.04 -7.55
N PRO A 200 15.72 16.37 -7.78
CA PRO A 200 16.91 17.22 -7.67
C PRO A 200 17.63 17.11 -6.32
N LYS A 201 16.88 16.87 -5.23
CA LYS A 201 17.46 16.70 -3.88
C LYS A 201 18.22 15.38 -3.69
N HIS A 202 18.09 14.43 -4.61
CA HIS A 202 18.83 13.17 -4.53
C HIS A 202 20.31 13.38 -4.88
N THR A 203 21.19 12.80 -4.08
CA THR A 203 22.63 12.85 -4.35
C THR A 203 23.00 12.04 -5.60
N THR A 204 22.37 10.88 -5.79
CA THR A 204 22.57 9.97 -6.92
C THR A 204 21.22 9.44 -7.43
N ASP A 205 21.22 8.71 -8.53
CA ASP A 205 20.03 7.97 -8.97
C ASP A 205 19.65 6.87 -7.97
N ILE A 206 18.42 6.33 -8.11
CA ILE A 206 17.87 5.34 -7.17
C ILE A 206 18.46 3.94 -7.32
N TYR A 207 19.24 3.67 -8.38
CA TYR A 207 19.89 2.39 -8.65
C TYR A 207 21.40 2.41 -8.37
N ALA A 208 21.98 3.57 -8.09
CA ALA A 208 23.36 3.70 -7.67
C ALA A 208 23.70 2.75 -6.51
N SER A 209 24.84 2.06 -6.63
CA SER A 209 25.32 1.05 -5.69
C SER A 209 24.40 -0.17 -5.51
N MET A 210 23.48 -0.42 -6.45
CA MET A 210 22.69 -1.65 -6.46
C MET A 210 23.62 -2.86 -6.50
N TYR A 211 23.32 -3.86 -5.69
CA TYR A 211 23.98 -5.15 -5.74
C TYR A 211 22.94 -6.26 -5.92
N LYS A 212 23.41 -7.37 -6.48
CA LYS A 212 22.63 -8.60 -6.60
C LYS A 212 22.90 -9.45 -5.37
N GLN A 213 21.87 -9.78 -4.61
CA GLN A 213 21.92 -10.74 -3.52
C GLN A 213 21.40 -12.08 -4.03
N SER A 214 22.21 -13.13 -3.94
CA SER A 214 21.77 -14.48 -4.29
C SER A 214 21.67 -15.33 -3.04
N LYS A 215 20.54 -16.02 -2.90
CA LYS A 215 20.38 -17.12 -1.93
C LYS A 215 20.21 -18.41 -2.71
N VAL A 216 21.09 -19.37 -2.43
CA VAL A 216 21.01 -20.72 -2.97
C VAL A 216 20.22 -21.55 -1.96
N TYR A 217 19.07 -22.05 -2.39
CA TYR A 217 18.31 -23.10 -1.70
C TYR A 217 18.52 -24.41 -2.47
N GLU A 218 18.37 -25.56 -1.79
CA GLU A 218 18.70 -26.90 -2.33
C GLU A 218 18.18 -27.17 -3.76
N LYS A 219 17.06 -26.56 -4.17
CA LYS A 219 16.46 -26.74 -5.50
C LYS A 219 16.26 -25.45 -6.30
N ALA A 220 16.62 -24.28 -5.78
CA ALA A 220 16.40 -23.00 -6.47
C ALA A 220 17.38 -21.91 -6.04
N THR A 221 17.91 -21.15 -7.00
CA THR A 221 18.69 -19.93 -6.73
C THR A 221 17.80 -18.70 -6.92
N GLY A 222 17.42 -18.07 -5.80
CA GLY A 222 16.70 -16.80 -5.81
C GLY A 222 17.69 -15.64 -5.88
N SER A 223 17.53 -14.74 -6.85
CA SER A 223 18.28 -13.49 -6.93
C SER A 223 17.39 -12.30 -6.58
N GLN A 224 17.92 -11.39 -5.78
CA GLN A 224 17.25 -10.16 -5.39
C GLN A 224 18.15 -8.95 -5.64
N TYR A 225 17.58 -7.85 -6.14
CA TYR A 225 18.31 -6.61 -6.36
C TYR A 225 17.98 -5.61 -5.26
N VAL A 226 19.02 -5.08 -4.61
CA VAL A 226 18.87 -4.22 -3.45
C VAL A 226 19.80 -3.02 -3.58
N THR A 227 19.29 -1.87 -3.17
CA THR A 227 20.09 -0.66 -2.95
C THR A 227 19.97 -0.25 -1.50
N PHE A 228 20.92 0.53 -0.99
CA PHE A 228 20.84 1.10 0.34
C PHE A 228 20.87 2.62 0.29
N ARG A 229 20.10 3.25 1.16
CA ARG A 229 20.22 4.68 1.46
C ARG A 229 20.47 4.84 2.95
N THR A 230 21.29 5.81 3.31
CA THR A 230 21.64 6.06 4.71
C THR A 230 20.90 7.29 5.20
N ILE A 231 20.12 7.14 6.26
CA ILE A 231 19.56 8.25 7.03
C ILE A 231 20.49 8.54 8.21
N SER A 232 20.66 9.81 8.57
CA SER A 232 21.55 10.23 9.65
C SER A 232 21.06 11.51 10.31
N THR A 233 21.12 11.57 11.64
CA THR A 233 20.79 12.78 12.41
C THR A 233 21.78 13.93 12.24
N THR A 234 22.87 13.74 11.47
CA THR A 234 23.91 14.77 11.28
C THR A 234 24.15 15.12 9.82
N ARG A 235 23.49 14.45 8.86
CA ARG A 235 23.72 14.65 7.41
C ARG A 235 22.43 14.48 6.62
N GLY A 236 22.16 15.42 5.72
CA GLY A 236 21.01 15.35 4.81
C GLY A 236 19.67 15.43 5.53
N LEU A 237 19.57 16.33 6.51
CA LEU A 237 18.39 16.52 7.36
C LEU A 237 17.13 16.84 6.54
N ASP A 238 17.29 17.59 5.45
CA ASP A 238 16.26 17.97 4.49
C ASP A 238 15.87 16.85 3.49
N LYS A 239 16.69 15.79 3.40
CA LYS A 239 16.53 14.75 2.35
C LYS A 239 15.52 13.68 2.70
N TRP A 240 15.20 13.52 3.99
CA TRP A 240 14.34 12.47 4.52
C TRP A 240 12.94 12.96 4.93
N GLN A 241 12.48 14.02 4.28
CA GLN A 241 11.11 14.48 4.40
C GLN A 241 10.19 13.73 3.44
N ARG A 242 9.10 13.19 3.98
CA ARG A 242 8.00 12.66 3.18
C ARG A 242 6.98 13.76 2.93
N LYS A 243 6.54 13.88 1.68
CA LYS A 243 5.46 14.81 1.29
C LYS A 243 4.11 14.31 1.81
N ALA A 244 3.21 15.25 2.09
CA ALA A 244 1.82 14.92 2.35
C ALA A 244 1.23 14.16 1.15
N THR A 245 0.39 13.17 1.46
CA THR A 245 -0.36 12.38 0.47
C THR A 245 -1.84 12.68 0.71
N ALA A 246 -2.55 13.12 -0.32
CA ALA A 246 -3.99 13.36 -0.22
C ALA A 246 -4.75 12.04 -0.06
N GLY A 247 -5.84 12.08 0.69
CA GLY A 247 -6.81 10.99 0.79
C GLY A 247 -7.68 10.87 -0.46
N VAL A 248 -8.38 9.74 -0.61
CA VAL A 248 -9.22 9.45 -1.80
C VAL A 248 -10.71 9.26 -1.50
N ASP A 249 -11.11 9.30 -0.23
CA ASP A 249 -12.49 9.21 0.30
C ASP A 249 -13.45 8.28 -0.46
N PHE A 250 -13.05 7.02 -0.65
CA PHE A 250 -13.88 6.01 -1.28
C PHE A 250 -15.13 5.68 -0.45
N ALA A 251 -15.03 5.75 0.88
CA ALA A 251 -16.16 5.59 1.78
C ALA A 251 -17.25 6.66 1.51
N GLY A 252 -16.87 7.93 1.41
CA GLY A 252 -17.77 9.02 1.06
C GLY A 252 -18.38 8.89 -0.34
N ASP A 253 -17.55 8.57 -1.34
CA ASP A 253 -18.00 8.29 -2.72
C ASP A 253 -19.07 7.17 -2.73
N THR A 254 -18.81 6.08 -2.01
CA THR A 254 -19.71 4.91 -1.94
C THR A 254 -20.98 5.21 -1.16
N ARG A 255 -20.90 5.99 -0.07
CA ARG A 255 -22.08 6.41 0.70
C ARG A 255 -23.03 7.22 -0.19
N THR A 256 -22.49 8.21 -0.89
CA THR A 256 -23.24 9.04 -1.83
C THR A 256 -23.90 8.18 -2.93
N PHE A 257 -23.17 7.21 -3.47
CA PHE A 257 -23.71 6.27 -4.46
C PHE A 257 -24.87 5.44 -3.91
N THR A 258 -24.72 4.93 -2.68
CA THR A 258 -25.71 4.07 -2.03
C THR A 258 -27.01 4.82 -1.79
N GLU A 259 -26.92 6.02 -1.21
CA GLU A 259 -28.07 6.88 -0.90
C GLU A 259 -28.82 7.29 -2.17
N ARG A 260 -28.09 7.67 -3.22
CA ARG A 260 -28.69 8.21 -4.44
C ARG A 260 -29.22 7.15 -5.40
N TYR A 261 -28.57 6.00 -5.51
CA TYR A 261 -28.81 5.05 -6.59
C TYR A 261 -29.22 3.64 -6.16
N LEU A 262 -28.97 3.25 -4.90
CA LEU A 262 -29.31 1.90 -4.45
C LEU A 262 -30.59 1.87 -3.63
N ILE A 263 -30.72 2.77 -2.64
CA ILE A 263 -31.84 2.74 -1.70
C ILE A 263 -33.20 2.86 -2.43
N GLY A 264 -33.39 3.92 -3.21
CA GLY A 264 -34.66 4.16 -3.92
C GLY A 264 -35.04 3.04 -4.91
N PRO A 265 -34.15 2.64 -5.83
CA PRO A 265 -34.44 1.57 -6.78
C PRO A 265 -34.59 0.18 -6.15
N ALA A 266 -33.80 -0.17 -5.13
CA ALA A 266 -33.92 -1.45 -4.44
C ALA A 266 -35.28 -1.57 -3.73
N PHE A 267 -35.71 -0.48 -3.09
CA PHE A 267 -37.03 -0.39 -2.46
C PHE A 267 -38.17 -0.57 -3.47
N LYS A 268 -38.11 0.16 -4.61
CA LYS A 268 -39.09 0.01 -5.69
C LYS A 268 -39.13 -1.41 -6.27
N LYS A 269 -37.98 -2.06 -6.45
CA LYS A 269 -37.92 -3.43 -6.97
C LYS A 269 -38.54 -4.44 -6.01
N TYR A 270 -38.32 -4.27 -4.70
CA TYR A 270 -38.97 -5.09 -3.69
C TYR A 270 -40.50 -4.96 -3.75
N LEU A 271 -41.02 -3.72 -3.78
CA LEU A 271 -42.47 -3.50 -3.86
C LEU A 271 -43.10 -4.20 -5.07
N ARG A 272 -42.48 -4.11 -6.24
CA ARG A 272 -42.97 -4.82 -7.46
C ARG A 272 -42.95 -6.34 -7.31
N GLY A 273 -41.88 -6.90 -6.73
CA GLY A 273 -41.74 -8.34 -6.56
C GLY A 273 -42.66 -8.93 -5.49
N ALA A 274 -42.89 -8.20 -4.40
CA ALA A 274 -43.71 -8.65 -3.27
C ALA A 274 -45.21 -8.45 -3.51
N PHE A 275 -45.61 -7.41 -4.25
CA PHE A 275 -47.01 -7.03 -4.42
C PHE A 275 -47.52 -7.09 -5.87
N GLY A 276 -46.69 -7.51 -6.83
CA GLY A 276 -47.12 -7.78 -8.21
C GLY A 276 -47.64 -6.56 -8.99
N GLN A 277 -47.24 -5.33 -8.61
CA GLN A 277 -47.50 -4.10 -9.36
C GLN A 277 -46.38 -3.74 -10.34
#